data_AF-A0A2T0SA06-F1
#
_entry.id   AF-A0A2T0SA06-F1
#
_cell.length_a   1.000
_cell.length_b   1.000
_cell.length_c   1.000
_cell.angle_alpha   90.00
_cell.angle_beta   90.00
_cell.angle_gamma   90.00
#
_symmetry.space_group_name_H-M   'P 1'
#
loop_
_entity.id
_entity.type
_entity.pdbx_description
1 polymer ?
#
loop_
_entity_poly.entity_id
_entity_poly.type
_entity_poly.pdbx_seq_one_letter_code
_entity_poly.pdbx_strand_id
1 'polypeptide(L)'
;MNPTHEPDHNPAQSRAFGENFLADLFTDTGRFRAWVASAIGTAAQPVNVADESGYVVTESGLRAIGDAGRERDADIARQDAVDEAPGTAAQVLRDAALYLERHGWIKGAYYDSTSGSFTPPACLVGAIGMVCYGGPVDAPAQHFDDPGFLDFEEAVLHLDRYLLVEDGSESYEFNDARGRTLAQVTDVLRKAAARPAEELIDAIRVIDARNAEMATLAELLNPCGIWGESAGSGAGDGGDVE
;
A
#
# COMPACT_ATOMS: atom_id res chain seq x y z
N MET A 1 47.88 25.43 -45.99
CA MET A 1 48.30 24.18 -45.31
C MET A 1 47.77 24.27 -43.89
N ASN A 2 46.72 23.53 -43.58
CA ASN A 2 46.05 23.52 -42.27
C ASN A 2 46.32 22.16 -41.61
N PRO A 3 46.68 22.08 -40.32
CA PRO A 3 46.86 20.80 -39.65
C PRO A 3 45.50 20.26 -39.17
N THR A 4 45.26 18.99 -39.47
CA THR A 4 44.13 18.19 -38.98
C THR A 4 44.34 17.85 -37.51
N HIS A 5 43.33 18.16 -36.69
CA HIS A 5 43.23 17.78 -35.28
C HIS A 5 42.48 16.45 -35.20
N GLU A 6 43.14 15.38 -34.73
CA GLU A 6 42.48 14.14 -34.29
C GLU A 6 41.85 14.35 -32.90
N PRO A 7 40.65 13.81 -32.64
CA PRO A 7 40.13 13.69 -31.29
C PRO A 7 40.46 12.33 -30.67
N ASP A 8 41.08 12.37 -29.49
CA ASP A 8 41.31 11.23 -28.59
C ASP A 8 39.97 10.66 -28.08
N HIS A 9 39.71 9.39 -28.39
CA HIS A 9 38.63 8.61 -27.77
C HIS A 9 39.14 7.89 -26.51
N ASN A 10 38.65 8.31 -25.36
CA ASN A 10 38.86 7.67 -24.06
C ASN A 10 37.68 6.72 -23.74
N PRO A 11 37.88 5.39 -23.64
CA PRO A 11 36.83 4.44 -23.29
C PRO A 11 36.76 4.26 -21.77
N ALA A 12 36.19 5.24 -21.06
CA ALA A 12 35.69 5.01 -19.71
C ALA A 12 34.30 4.35 -19.83
N GLN A 13 34.21 3.11 -19.36
CA GLN A 13 33.05 2.24 -19.42
C GLN A 13 31.84 2.83 -18.68
N SER A 14 30.92 3.44 -19.42
CA SER A 14 29.52 3.56 -18.99
C SER A 14 28.91 2.17 -19.01
N ARG A 15 28.61 1.61 -17.82
CA ARG A 15 27.67 0.49 -17.70
C ARG A 15 26.29 1.03 -18.12
N ALA A 16 25.98 0.90 -19.40
CA ALA A 16 24.64 1.11 -19.90
C ALA A 16 23.74 0.06 -19.25
N PHE A 17 22.82 0.50 -18.41
CA PHE A 17 21.67 -0.32 -18.05
C PHE A 17 20.89 -0.51 -19.35
N GLY A 18 20.77 -1.76 -19.81
CA GLY A 18 20.04 -2.06 -21.04
C GLY A 18 18.60 -1.57 -20.93
N GLU A 19 18.03 -1.14 -22.06
CA GLU A 19 16.70 -0.52 -22.18
C GLU A 19 15.54 -1.40 -21.66
N ASN A 20 15.81 -2.66 -21.28
CA ASN A 20 14.83 -3.60 -20.73
C ASN A 20 15.00 -3.89 -19.23
N PHE A 21 15.92 -3.20 -18.54
CA PHE A 21 16.22 -3.49 -17.13
C PHE A 21 14.99 -3.34 -16.22
N LEU A 22 14.13 -2.37 -16.48
CA LEU A 22 12.92 -2.13 -15.67
C LEU A 22 11.83 -3.16 -15.96
N ALA A 23 11.60 -3.52 -17.23
CA ALA A 23 10.63 -4.56 -17.58
C ALA A 23 11.02 -5.94 -17.00
N ASP A 24 12.31 -6.27 -17.02
CA ASP A 24 12.85 -7.49 -16.40
C ASP A 24 12.82 -7.43 -14.85
N LEU A 25 12.85 -6.23 -14.25
CA LEU A 25 12.79 -6.05 -12.80
C LEU A 25 11.39 -6.34 -12.24
N PHE A 26 10.33 -6.01 -12.99
CA PHE A 26 8.93 -6.15 -12.53
C PHE A 26 8.27 -7.47 -12.94
N THR A 27 8.87 -8.22 -13.86
CA THR A 27 8.38 -9.56 -14.26
C THR A 27 9.10 -10.70 -13.54
N ASP A 28 10.30 -10.44 -13.00
CA ASP A 28 11.05 -11.37 -12.17
C ASP A 28 10.82 -11.08 -10.69
N THR A 29 9.90 -11.83 -10.08
CA THR A 29 9.53 -11.76 -8.66
C THR A 29 10.74 -11.88 -7.72
N GLY A 30 11.81 -12.59 -8.14
CA GLY A 30 13.03 -12.71 -7.37
C GLY A 30 13.88 -11.44 -7.39
N ARG A 31 13.99 -10.80 -8.56
CA ARG A 31 14.70 -9.51 -8.71
C ARG A 31 13.96 -8.35 -8.06
N PHE A 32 12.64 -8.30 -8.18
CA PHE A 32 11.83 -7.30 -7.47
C PHE A 32 12.05 -7.37 -5.96
N ARG A 33 11.98 -8.58 -5.37
CA ARG A 33 12.25 -8.78 -3.93
C ARG A 33 13.68 -8.42 -3.54
N ALA A 34 14.67 -8.73 -4.36
CA ALA A 34 16.07 -8.36 -4.11
C ALA A 34 16.31 -6.84 -4.20
N TRP A 35 15.61 -6.14 -5.10
CA TRP A 35 15.67 -4.69 -5.23
C TRP A 35 14.99 -3.99 -4.04
N VAL A 36 13.81 -4.45 -3.62
CA VAL A 36 13.14 -3.98 -2.39
C VAL A 36 14.04 -4.19 -1.17
N ALA A 37 14.67 -5.37 -1.03
CA ALA A 37 15.61 -5.65 0.05
C ALA A 37 16.87 -4.75 0.01
N SER A 38 17.36 -4.41 -1.19
CA SER A 38 18.50 -3.50 -1.37
C SER A 38 18.17 -2.05 -1.04
N ALA A 39 16.95 -1.59 -1.31
CA ALA A 39 16.50 -0.22 -1.00
C ALA A 39 16.36 0.01 0.51
N ILE A 40 16.04 -1.05 1.27
CA ILE A 40 15.92 -1.02 2.74
C ILE A 40 17.31 -1.01 3.42
N GLY A 41 18.37 -1.41 2.72
CA GLY A 41 19.72 -1.58 3.29
C GLY A 41 20.56 -0.31 3.49
N THR A 42 20.06 0.89 3.19
CA THR A 42 20.87 2.13 3.20
C THR A 42 20.33 3.22 4.13
N ALA A 43 20.14 2.90 5.42
CA ALA A 43 19.92 3.90 6.47
C ALA A 43 20.86 3.63 7.66
N ALA A 44 21.43 4.71 8.22
CA ALA A 44 22.45 4.66 9.26
C ALA A 44 21.95 4.04 10.57
N GLN A 45 22.76 3.19 11.19
CA GLN A 45 22.43 2.43 12.40
C GLN A 45 22.51 3.27 13.70
N PRO A 46 21.51 3.13 14.59
CA PRO A 46 21.72 3.15 16.02
C PRO A 46 21.65 1.73 16.61
N VAL A 47 22.45 1.51 17.64
CA VAL A 47 22.62 0.23 18.34
C VAL A 47 21.43 -0.01 19.26
N ASN A 48 20.63 -1.07 19.02
CA ASN A 48 20.17 -2.06 20.03
C ASN A 48 19.15 -3.07 19.46
N VAL A 49 19.34 -4.34 19.88
CA VAL A 49 18.55 -5.58 19.73
C VAL A 49 17.63 -5.67 18.51
N ALA A 50 18.21 -6.11 17.40
CA ALA A 50 17.48 -6.51 16.20
C ALA A 50 16.92 -7.94 16.33
N ASP A 51 15.75 -8.19 15.75
CA ASP A 51 15.31 -9.54 15.43
C ASP A 51 16.09 -10.10 14.21
N GLU A 52 15.81 -11.35 13.81
CA GLU A 52 16.50 -12.00 12.68
C GLU A 52 16.30 -11.27 11.33
N SER A 53 15.38 -10.31 11.23
CA SER A 53 15.16 -9.48 10.04
C SER A 53 16.03 -8.21 10.01
N GLY A 54 16.71 -7.88 11.11
CA GLY A 54 17.50 -6.66 11.22
C GLY A 54 16.68 -5.38 11.44
N TYR A 55 15.36 -5.49 11.60
CA TYR A 55 14.48 -4.35 11.77
C TYR A 55 14.19 -4.06 13.26
N VAL A 56 14.16 -2.79 13.62
CA VAL A 56 13.86 -2.32 14.98
C VAL A 56 12.51 -1.62 14.96
N VAL A 57 11.51 -2.21 15.61
CA VAL A 57 10.20 -1.57 15.81
C VAL A 57 10.40 -0.27 16.59
N THR A 58 9.91 0.85 16.06
CA THR A 58 10.09 2.13 16.73
C THR A 58 9.20 2.24 17.97
N GLU A 59 9.56 3.11 18.92
CA GLU A 59 8.71 3.41 20.08
C GLU A 59 7.33 3.95 19.64
N SER A 60 7.29 4.66 18.50
CA SER A 60 6.08 5.11 17.80
C SER A 60 5.21 3.93 17.34
N GLY A 61 5.81 2.90 16.74
CA GLY A 61 5.11 1.67 16.34
C GLY A 61 4.43 0.93 17.50
N LEU A 62 5.12 0.84 18.65
CA LEU A 62 4.56 0.23 19.86
C LEU A 62 3.43 1.08 20.46
N ARG A 63 3.53 2.42 20.39
CA ARG A 63 2.50 3.35 20.88
C ARG A 63 1.24 3.31 20.02
N ALA A 64 1.37 3.19 18.69
CA ALA A 64 0.24 3.09 17.77
C ALA A 64 -0.74 1.95 18.12
N ILE A 65 -0.25 0.89 18.74
CA ILE A 65 -1.06 -0.28 19.16
C ILE A 65 -1.66 -0.09 20.55
N GLY A 66 -0.98 0.64 21.43
CA GLY A 66 -1.45 0.95 22.78
C GLY A 66 -2.51 2.05 22.84
N ASP A 67 -2.50 2.96 21.85
CA ASP A 67 -3.35 4.15 21.80
C ASP A 67 -4.59 4.02 20.90
N ALA A 68 -4.77 2.90 20.17
CA ALA A 68 -5.96 2.62 19.35
C ALA A 68 -7.30 2.58 20.12
N GLY A 69 -7.31 2.95 21.41
CA GLY A 69 -8.50 3.10 22.24
C GLY A 69 -8.60 4.40 23.06
N ARG A 70 -7.72 5.42 22.91
CA ARG A 70 -7.82 6.67 23.68
C ARG A 70 -7.54 7.94 22.86
N GLU A 71 -8.55 8.79 22.79
CA GLU A 71 -8.64 10.12 22.14
C GLU A 71 -7.33 10.95 22.24
N ARG A 72 -6.78 11.32 21.08
CA ARG A 72 -5.73 12.33 20.91
C ARG A 72 -6.13 13.31 19.80
N ASP A 73 -6.89 14.34 20.15
CA ASP A 73 -7.44 15.28 19.16
C ASP A 73 -6.78 16.68 19.14
N ALA A 74 -5.78 17.00 19.98
CA ALA A 74 -5.42 18.42 20.18
C ALA A 74 -4.02 18.87 19.72
N ASP A 75 -2.95 18.09 19.89
CA ASP A 75 -1.58 18.66 19.83
C ASP A 75 -0.73 18.31 18.60
N ILE A 76 -1.09 17.30 17.78
CA ILE A 76 -0.30 16.91 16.60
C ILE A 76 -0.56 17.83 15.39
N ALA A 77 -1.78 18.36 15.25
CA ALA A 77 -2.18 19.18 14.10
C ALA A 77 -1.42 20.51 13.92
N ARG A 78 -0.59 20.91 14.89
CA ARG A 78 0.13 22.21 14.86
C ARG A 78 1.57 22.12 14.36
N GLN A 79 2.12 20.92 14.20
CA GLN A 79 3.53 20.71 13.89
C GLN A 79 3.83 20.33 12.43
N ASP A 80 2.81 20.10 11.61
CA ASP A 80 2.94 19.58 10.23
C ASP A 80 2.97 20.66 9.13
N ALA A 81 3.07 21.95 9.48
CA ALA A 81 3.25 23.03 8.50
C ALA A 81 4.74 23.27 8.14
N VAL A 82 5.59 22.24 8.28
CA VAL A 82 6.94 22.24 7.69
C VAL A 82 6.76 21.90 6.22
N ASP A 83 7.28 22.73 5.31
CA ASP A 83 7.15 22.62 3.84
C ASP A 83 7.13 21.17 3.35
N GLU A 84 5.92 20.60 3.28
CA GLU A 84 5.72 19.25 2.78
C GLU A 84 5.97 19.29 1.28
N ALA A 85 6.87 18.44 0.79
CA ALA A 85 7.21 18.42 -0.62
C ALA A 85 5.93 18.23 -1.45
N PRO A 86 5.73 18.98 -2.55
CA PRO A 86 4.60 18.73 -3.44
C PRO A 86 4.62 17.26 -3.91
N GLY A 87 3.44 16.64 -3.97
CA GLY A 87 3.29 15.26 -4.45
C GLY A 87 3.40 14.16 -3.39
N THR A 88 3.60 14.49 -2.10
CA THR A 88 3.53 13.47 -1.04
C THR A 88 2.14 12.83 -0.98
N ALA A 89 2.10 11.54 -0.59
CA ALA A 89 0.85 10.83 -0.35
C ALA A 89 -0.11 11.60 0.57
N ALA A 90 0.40 12.18 1.65
CA ALA A 90 -0.42 12.95 2.59
C ALA A 90 -1.03 14.21 1.95
N GLN A 91 -0.29 14.95 1.11
CA GLN A 91 -0.85 16.07 0.36
C GLN A 91 -1.92 15.60 -0.64
N VAL A 92 -1.64 14.55 -1.41
CA VAL A 92 -2.60 13.98 -2.38
C VAL A 92 -3.91 13.57 -1.70
N LEU A 93 -3.84 12.91 -0.54
CA LEU A 93 -5.03 12.47 0.20
C LEU A 93 -5.85 13.65 0.75
N ARG A 94 -5.21 14.73 1.23
CA ARG A 94 -5.91 15.96 1.63
C ARG A 94 -6.61 16.63 0.46
N ASP A 95 -5.95 16.69 -0.69
CA ASP A 95 -6.51 17.27 -1.91
C ASP A 95 -7.64 16.40 -2.48
N ALA A 96 -7.55 15.07 -2.38
CA ALA A 96 -8.63 14.16 -2.74
C ALA A 96 -9.85 14.35 -1.83
N ALA A 97 -9.66 14.55 -0.52
CA ALA A 97 -10.76 14.87 0.40
C ALA A 97 -11.44 16.19 0.00
N LEU A 98 -10.65 17.22 -0.31
CA LEU A 98 -11.14 18.51 -0.78
C LEU A 98 -11.88 18.40 -2.12
N TYR A 99 -11.40 17.56 -3.03
CA TYR A 99 -12.06 17.26 -4.30
C TYR A 99 -13.47 16.69 -4.06
N LEU A 100 -13.59 15.66 -3.22
CA LEU A 100 -14.88 15.01 -2.93
C LEU A 100 -15.89 15.96 -2.28
N GLU A 101 -15.43 16.86 -1.41
CA GLU A 101 -16.29 17.88 -0.79
C GLU A 101 -16.85 18.89 -1.80
N ARG A 102 -16.07 19.21 -2.84
CA ARG A 102 -16.45 20.19 -3.86
C ARG A 102 -17.29 19.59 -4.98
N HIS A 103 -16.95 18.37 -5.41
CA HIS A 103 -17.48 17.78 -6.64
C HIS A 103 -18.43 16.60 -6.38
N GLY A 104 -18.51 16.13 -5.14
CA GLY A 104 -19.38 15.04 -4.75
C GLY A 104 -18.69 13.68 -4.77
N TRP A 105 -19.25 12.76 -4.00
CA TRP A 105 -18.78 11.38 -3.86
C TRP A 105 -19.81 10.39 -4.42
N ILE A 106 -19.32 9.35 -5.09
CA ILE A 106 -20.12 8.24 -5.62
C ILE A 106 -19.52 6.88 -5.23
N LYS A 107 -20.33 5.84 -5.42
CA LYS A 107 -19.98 4.44 -5.13
C LYS A 107 -19.92 3.60 -6.40
N GLY A 108 -19.04 2.60 -6.43
CA GLY A 108 -19.02 1.54 -7.46
C GLY A 108 -18.46 1.93 -8.83
N ALA A 109 -18.08 3.19 -9.04
CA ALA A 109 -17.41 3.66 -10.25
C ALA A 109 -16.41 4.77 -9.90
N TYR A 110 -15.33 4.90 -10.69
CA TYR A 110 -14.32 5.94 -10.48
C TYR A 110 -14.89 7.36 -10.63
N TYR A 111 -15.71 7.56 -11.66
CA TYR A 111 -16.31 8.85 -12.01
C TYR A 111 -17.76 8.65 -12.44
N ASP A 112 -18.60 9.65 -12.18
CA ASP A 112 -19.94 9.73 -12.76
C ASP A 112 -19.84 10.19 -14.23
N SER A 113 -19.83 9.23 -15.14
CA SER A 113 -19.78 9.46 -16.59
C SER A 113 -21.01 10.18 -17.13
N THR A 114 -22.10 10.25 -16.37
CA THR A 114 -23.35 10.92 -16.78
C THR A 114 -23.36 12.41 -16.45
N SER A 115 -22.41 12.88 -15.61
CA SER A 115 -22.37 14.27 -15.14
C SER A 115 -22.06 15.29 -16.24
N GLY A 116 -21.36 14.89 -17.31
CA GLY A 116 -20.91 15.78 -18.39
C GLY A 116 -19.94 16.89 -17.94
N SER A 117 -19.41 16.81 -16.72
CA SER A 117 -18.47 17.77 -16.13
C SER A 117 -17.02 17.29 -16.29
N PHE A 118 -16.09 18.24 -16.43
CA PHE A 118 -14.66 17.94 -16.39
C PHE A 118 -14.19 17.51 -14.99
N THR A 119 -14.90 17.95 -13.95
CA THR A 119 -14.69 17.54 -12.55
C THR A 119 -15.94 16.79 -12.07
N PRO A 120 -16.12 15.52 -12.49
CA PRO A 120 -17.30 14.74 -12.15
C PRO A 120 -17.28 14.31 -10.66
N PRO A 121 -18.43 14.03 -10.04
CA PRO A 121 -18.47 13.24 -8.82
C PRO A 121 -17.64 11.96 -8.98
N ALA A 122 -16.87 11.60 -7.95
CA ALA A 122 -15.92 10.49 -8.02
C ALA A 122 -16.03 9.56 -6.79
N CYS A 123 -15.55 8.33 -6.91
CA CYS A 123 -15.26 7.53 -5.71
C CYS A 123 -13.97 8.01 -5.05
N LEU A 124 -13.62 7.40 -3.92
CA LEU A 124 -12.37 7.71 -3.21
C LEU A 124 -11.13 7.54 -4.10
N VAL A 125 -10.98 6.42 -4.81
CA VAL A 125 -9.82 6.17 -5.70
C VAL A 125 -9.86 7.08 -6.93
N GLY A 126 -11.05 7.36 -7.46
CA GLY A 126 -11.22 8.31 -8.57
C GLY A 126 -10.80 9.73 -8.18
N ALA A 127 -11.10 10.17 -6.96
CA ALA A 127 -10.65 11.47 -6.47
C ALA A 127 -9.12 11.57 -6.36
N ILE A 128 -8.44 10.50 -5.91
CA ILE A 128 -6.97 10.43 -5.93
C ILE A 128 -6.46 10.52 -7.38
N GLY A 129 -7.09 9.80 -8.31
CA GLY A 129 -6.81 9.91 -9.74
C GLY A 129 -6.96 11.32 -10.29
N MET A 130 -8.03 12.05 -9.93
CA MET A 130 -8.23 13.45 -10.36
C MET A 130 -7.07 14.36 -9.91
N VAL A 131 -6.57 14.15 -8.70
CA VAL A 131 -5.47 14.95 -8.15
C VAL A 131 -4.16 14.64 -8.89
N CYS A 132 -3.85 13.36 -9.11
CA CYS A 132 -2.57 12.95 -9.67
C CYS A 132 -2.49 13.16 -11.20
N TYR A 133 -3.58 12.89 -11.92
CA TYR A 133 -3.61 12.96 -13.39
C TYR A 133 -4.16 14.28 -13.94
N GLY A 134 -4.75 15.13 -13.08
CA GLY A 134 -5.33 16.41 -13.49
C GLY A 134 -6.64 16.30 -14.28
N GLY A 135 -7.24 15.11 -14.36
CA GLY A 135 -8.50 14.85 -15.07
C GLY A 135 -8.99 13.41 -14.90
N PRO A 136 -10.22 13.10 -15.33
CA PRO A 136 -10.76 11.75 -15.24
C PRO A 136 -10.06 10.82 -16.24
N VAL A 137 -9.62 9.65 -15.77
CA VAL A 137 -8.93 8.63 -16.58
C VAL A 137 -9.56 7.25 -16.41
N ASP A 138 -9.71 6.48 -17.49
CA ASP A 138 -10.29 5.14 -17.39
C ASP A 138 -9.36 4.17 -16.65
N ALA A 139 -9.81 3.55 -15.56
CA ALA A 139 -9.00 2.64 -14.73
C ALA A 139 -7.68 3.26 -14.22
N PRO A 140 -7.73 4.22 -13.27
CA PRO A 140 -6.56 4.93 -12.71
C PRO A 140 -5.34 4.07 -12.36
N ALA A 141 -5.56 2.86 -11.85
CA ALA A 141 -4.50 1.91 -11.47
C ALA A 141 -3.78 1.23 -12.64
N GLN A 142 -4.15 1.53 -13.89
CA GLN A 142 -3.54 0.94 -15.10
C GLN A 142 -2.77 1.96 -15.95
N HIS A 143 -2.63 3.21 -15.49
CA HIS A 143 -1.94 4.30 -16.22
C HIS A 143 -0.43 4.34 -15.96
N PHE A 144 0.27 3.21 -16.11
CA PHE A 144 1.69 3.08 -15.75
C PHE A 144 2.64 4.05 -16.47
N ASP A 145 2.25 4.52 -17.67
CA ASP A 145 3.05 5.44 -18.48
C ASP A 145 2.76 6.93 -18.18
N ASP A 146 1.77 7.23 -17.33
CA ASP A 146 1.43 8.60 -16.97
C ASP A 146 2.38 9.12 -15.88
N PRO A 147 2.91 10.35 -16.00
CA PRO A 147 3.80 10.93 -14.98
C PRO A 147 3.16 11.01 -13.58
N GLY A 148 1.83 11.09 -13.47
CA GLY A 148 1.12 11.10 -12.19
C GLY A 148 0.95 9.72 -11.54
N PHE A 149 1.36 8.63 -12.22
CA PHE A 149 1.13 7.26 -11.73
C PHE A 149 1.83 6.97 -10.41
N LEU A 150 3.05 7.45 -10.22
CA LEU A 150 3.81 7.20 -9.00
C LEU A 150 3.16 7.88 -7.78
N ASP A 151 2.73 9.13 -7.93
CA ASP A 151 2.00 9.85 -6.87
C ASP A 151 0.67 9.16 -6.54
N PHE A 152 -0.04 8.67 -7.58
CA PHE A 152 -1.27 7.89 -7.43
C PHE A 152 -1.03 6.58 -6.67
N GLU A 153 -0.05 5.79 -7.09
CA GLU A 153 0.29 4.50 -6.48
C GLU A 153 0.72 4.70 -5.02
N GLU A 154 1.57 5.68 -4.75
CA GLU A 154 2.02 5.99 -3.39
C GLU A 154 0.86 6.40 -2.48
N ALA A 155 -0.04 7.27 -2.96
CA ALA A 155 -1.20 7.72 -2.20
C ALA A 155 -2.20 6.59 -1.91
N VAL A 156 -2.51 5.75 -2.91
CA VAL A 156 -3.40 4.58 -2.73
C VAL A 156 -2.76 3.58 -1.78
N LEU A 157 -1.48 3.26 -1.94
CA LEU A 157 -0.76 2.34 -1.06
C LEU A 157 -0.71 2.84 0.38
N HIS A 158 -0.50 4.14 0.59
CA HIS A 158 -0.53 4.76 1.92
C HIS A 158 -1.91 4.65 2.56
N LEU A 159 -2.96 4.92 1.79
CA LEU A 159 -4.34 4.80 2.26
C LEU A 159 -4.73 3.35 2.57
N ASP A 160 -4.35 2.39 1.72
CA ASP A 160 -4.63 0.97 1.95
C ASP A 160 -3.93 0.47 3.22
N ARG A 161 -2.70 0.92 3.49
CA ARG A 161 -2.02 0.62 4.76
C ARG A 161 -2.77 1.20 5.95
N TYR A 162 -3.27 2.43 5.84
CA TYR A 162 -4.08 3.05 6.89
C TYR A 162 -5.35 2.25 7.17
N LEU A 163 -6.10 1.89 6.12
CA LEU A 163 -7.34 1.11 6.24
C LEU A 163 -7.08 -0.28 6.81
N LEU A 164 -6.03 -0.96 6.35
CA LEU A 164 -5.65 -2.27 6.87
C LEU A 164 -5.38 -2.24 8.39
N VAL A 165 -4.75 -1.16 8.89
CA VAL A 165 -4.48 -0.98 10.33
C VAL A 165 -5.76 -0.66 11.12
N GLU A 166 -6.63 0.20 10.58
CA GLU A 166 -7.78 0.74 11.34
C GLU A 166 -9.05 -0.12 11.26
N ASP A 167 -9.32 -0.72 10.11
CA ASP A 167 -10.56 -1.48 9.89
C ASP A 167 -10.35 -2.83 9.17
N GLY A 168 -9.13 -3.13 8.72
CA GLY A 168 -8.80 -4.38 8.06
C GLY A 168 -9.30 -4.49 6.62
N SER A 169 -9.67 -3.38 5.97
CA SER A 169 -10.14 -3.33 4.58
C SER A 169 -9.14 -2.63 3.65
N GLU A 170 -9.43 -2.69 2.34
CA GLU A 170 -8.75 -1.89 1.30
C GLU A 170 -9.62 -0.72 0.82
N SER A 171 -9.03 0.22 0.09
CA SER A 171 -9.68 1.45 -0.41
C SER A 171 -10.96 1.19 -1.22
N TYR A 172 -10.98 0.17 -2.07
CA TYR A 172 -12.16 -0.21 -2.85
C TYR A 172 -13.29 -0.76 -1.98
N GLU A 173 -12.98 -1.74 -1.13
CA GLU A 173 -13.95 -2.33 -0.19
C GLU A 173 -14.50 -1.25 0.76
N PHE A 174 -13.64 -0.42 1.33
CA PHE A 174 -14.01 0.68 2.21
C PHE A 174 -15.01 1.63 1.55
N ASN A 175 -14.71 2.05 0.31
CA ASN A 175 -15.55 2.95 -0.46
C ASN A 175 -16.94 2.34 -0.73
N ASP A 176 -16.96 1.07 -1.13
CA ASP A 176 -18.19 0.41 -1.56
C ASP A 176 -19.01 -0.19 -0.41
N ALA A 177 -18.47 -0.23 0.81
CA ALA A 177 -19.14 -0.68 2.03
C ALA A 177 -20.54 -0.10 2.20
N ARG A 178 -21.54 -0.95 2.50
CA ARG A 178 -22.95 -0.55 2.63
C ARG A 178 -23.10 0.52 3.73
N GLY A 179 -23.84 1.60 3.42
CA GLY A 179 -24.07 2.69 4.37
C GLY A 179 -22.93 3.71 4.46
N ARG A 180 -21.84 3.54 3.69
CA ARG A 180 -20.77 4.56 3.59
C ARG A 180 -21.33 5.91 3.15
N THR A 181 -20.81 6.96 3.77
CA THR A 181 -21.18 8.36 3.50
C THR A 181 -19.98 9.19 3.08
N LEU A 182 -20.20 10.29 2.37
CA LEU A 182 -19.16 11.25 1.99
C LEU A 182 -18.33 11.71 3.21
N ALA A 183 -18.98 12.04 4.34
CA ALA A 183 -18.31 12.53 5.54
C ALA A 183 -17.32 11.51 6.11
N GLN A 184 -17.66 10.22 6.09
CA GLN A 184 -16.74 9.17 6.53
C GLN A 184 -15.56 8.98 5.58
N VAL A 185 -15.81 9.11 4.27
CA VAL A 185 -14.77 8.99 3.24
C VAL A 185 -13.76 10.12 3.37
N THR A 186 -14.23 11.37 3.51
CA THR A 186 -13.34 12.53 3.66
C THR A 186 -12.63 12.56 5.00
N ASP A 187 -13.26 12.09 6.08
CA ASP A 187 -12.62 11.91 7.39
C ASP A 187 -11.47 10.91 7.32
N VAL A 188 -11.67 9.75 6.68
CA VAL A 188 -10.62 8.74 6.52
C VAL A 188 -9.47 9.25 5.67
N LEU A 189 -9.72 9.94 4.56
CA LEU A 189 -8.64 10.53 3.75
C LEU A 189 -7.78 11.50 4.56
N ARG A 190 -8.42 12.33 5.40
CA ARG A 190 -7.71 13.28 6.27
C ARG A 190 -6.92 12.59 7.38
N LYS A 191 -7.49 11.56 8.02
CA LYS A 191 -6.78 10.81 9.06
C LYS A 191 -5.62 10.00 8.49
N ALA A 192 -5.80 9.39 7.31
CA ALA A 192 -4.72 8.72 6.59
C ALA A 192 -3.60 9.70 6.23
N ALA A 193 -3.95 10.90 5.74
CA ALA A 193 -2.96 11.95 5.46
C ALA A 193 -2.22 12.47 6.69
N ALA A 194 -2.84 12.43 7.88
CA ALA A 194 -2.22 12.88 9.12
C ALA A 194 -1.33 11.80 9.77
N ARG A 195 -1.35 10.57 9.26
CA ARG A 195 -0.60 9.45 9.84
C ARG A 195 0.69 9.17 9.07
N PRO A 196 1.87 9.23 9.71
CA PRO A 196 3.13 8.93 9.05
C PRO A 196 3.18 7.49 8.51
N ALA A 197 3.85 7.30 7.37
CA ALA A 197 3.96 6.00 6.72
C ALA A 197 4.73 4.99 7.59
N GLU A 198 5.74 5.44 8.33
CA GLU A 198 6.56 4.62 9.21
C GLU A 198 5.72 4.00 10.33
N GLU A 199 4.77 4.77 10.90
CA GLU A 199 3.87 4.28 11.94
C GLU A 199 2.93 3.20 11.41
N LEU A 200 2.45 3.35 10.17
CA LEU A 200 1.61 2.35 9.51
C LEU A 200 2.39 1.06 9.23
N ILE A 201 3.62 1.18 8.73
CA ILE A 201 4.51 0.03 8.46
C ILE A 201 4.80 -0.72 9.75
N ASP A 202 5.11 -0.01 10.83
CA ASP A 202 5.34 -0.63 12.14
C ASP A 202 4.09 -1.34 12.66
N ALA A 203 2.92 -0.71 12.55
CA ALA A 203 1.66 -1.31 12.98
C ALA A 203 1.36 -2.62 12.22
N ILE A 204 1.52 -2.62 10.89
CA ILE A 204 1.32 -3.81 10.05
C ILE A 204 2.26 -4.93 10.47
N ARG A 205 3.53 -4.65 10.72
CA ARG A 205 4.50 -5.67 11.15
C ARG A 205 4.13 -6.32 12.47
N VAL A 206 3.60 -5.55 13.42
CA VAL A 206 3.14 -6.13 14.68
C VAL A 206 1.86 -6.95 14.49
N ILE A 207 0.95 -6.53 13.61
CA ILE A 207 -0.22 -7.34 13.23
C ILE A 207 0.23 -8.67 12.63
N ASP A 208 1.18 -8.65 11.70
CA ASP A 208 1.73 -9.86 11.08
C ASP A 208 2.41 -10.79 12.10
N ALA A 209 3.21 -10.23 13.00
CA ALA A 209 3.85 -11.01 14.07
C ALA A 209 2.80 -11.71 14.97
N ARG A 210 1.75 -10.98 15.36
CA ARG A 210 0.64 -11.56 16.15
C ARG A 210 -0.13 -12.61 15.37
N ASN A 211 -0.37 -12.41 14.08
CA ASN A 211 -1.04 -13.40 13.23
C ASN A 211 -0.21 -14.69 13.11
N ALA A 212 1.12 -14.58 13.01
CA ALA A 212 2.02 -15.73 13.02
C ALA A 212 1.99 -16.50 14.35
N GLU A 213 1.97 -15.79 15.48
CA GLU A 213 1.81 -16.39 16.81
C GLU A 213 0.45 -17.11 16.95
N MET A 214 -0.64 -16.47 16.52
CA MET A 214 -1.98 -17.07 16.54
C MET A 214 -2.08 -18.32 15.65
N ALA A 215 -1.44 -18.30 14.47
CA ALA A 215 -1.38 -19.47 13.59
C ALA A 215 -0.66 -20.65 14.26
N THR A 216 0.48 -20.39 14.91
CA THR A 216 1.22 -21.40 15.67
C THR A 216 0.38 -21.98 16.81
N LEU A 217 -0.36 -21.14 17.53
CA LEU A 217 -1.26 -21.59 18.60
C LEU A 217 -2.42 -22.43 18.04
N ALA A 218 -2.99 -22.05 16.90
CA ALA A 218 -4.06 -22.79 16.25
C ALA A 218 -3.61 -24.20 15.83
N GLU A 219 -2.36 -24.36 15.36
CA GLU A 219 -1.78 -25.67 15.05
C GLU A 219 -1.67 -26.56 16.29
N LEU A 220 -1.30 -26.01 17.46
CA LEU A 220 -1.23 -26.76 18.72
C LEU A 220 -2.61 -27.19 19.23
N LEU A 221 -3.66 -26.41 18.94
CA LEU A 221 -5.03 -26.70 19.33
C LEU A 221 -5.74 -27.66 18.37
N ASN A 222 -5.21 -27.87 17.17
CA ASN A 222 -5.76 -28.81 16.22
C ASN A 222 -5.52 -30.24 16.75
N PRO A 223 -6.54 -30.95 17.26
CA PRO A 223 -6.31 -32.16 18.02
C PRO A 223 -5.64 -33.21 17.13
N CYS A 224 -4.39 -33.56 17.44
CA CYS A 224 -3.72 -34.67 16.80
C CYS A 224 -4.51 -35.96 17.10
N GLY A 225 -5.36 -36.38 16.18
CA GLY A 225 -5.69 -37.79 15.96
C GLY A 225 -6.53 -38.54 17.01
N ILE A 226 -7.07 -37.92 18.07
CA ILE A 226 -8.00 -38.67 18.96
C ILE A 226 -9.36 -38.95 18.31
N TRP A 227 -9.77 -38.15 17.33
CA TRP A 227 -10.98 -38.37 16.53
C TRP A 227 -10.69 -38.81 15.09
N GLY A 228 -9.42 -39.15 14.79
CA GLY A 228 -9.04 -39.74 13.51
C GLY A 228 -9.69 -41.11 13.38
N GLU A 229 -10.77 -41.14 12.60
CA GLU A 229 -11.49 -42.30 12.06
C GLU A 229 -10.88 -43.66 12.43
N SER A 230 -11.53 -44.35 13.36
CA SER A 230 -11.54 -45.81 13.33
C SER A 230 -12.28 -46.20 12.06
N ALA A 231 -11.59 -46.15 10.92
CA ALA A 231 -12.05 -46.73 9.67
C ALA A 231 -12.18 -48.23 9.92
N GLY A 232 -13.37 -48.61 10.38
CA GLY A 232 -13.84 -49.97 10.36
C GLY A 232 -13.69 -50.45 8.94
N SER A 233 -12.70 -51.31 8.74
CA SER A 233 -12.54 -52.22 7.61
C SER A 233 -13.81 -53.07 7.47
N GLY A 234 -14.88 -52.46 6.98
CA GLY A 234 -16.10 -53.12 6.54
C GLY A 234 -15.90 -53.59 5.12
N ALA A 235 -15.19 -54.70 4.97
CA ALA A 235 -15.18 -55.49 3.75
C ALA A 235 -16.63 -55.93 3.43
N GLY A 236 -17.23 -55.34 2.41
CA GLY A 236 -18.31 -55.94 1.62
C GLY A 236 -17.90 -55.72 0.18
N ASP A 237 -17.19 -56.65 -0.45
CA ASP A 237 -17.75 -57.87 -1.05
C ASP A 237 -19.16 -57.65 -1.59
N GLY A 238 -19.22 -57.30 -2.87
CA GLY A 238 -20.42 -56.84 -3.53
C GLY A 238 -20.34 -57.10 -5.03
N GLY A 239 -20.12 -58.36 -5.39
CA GLY A 239 -20.74 -59.08 -6.50
C GLY A 239 -20.82 -58.41 -7.88
N ASP A 240 -20.06 -58.97 -8.81
CA ASP A 240 -20.37 -58.99 -10.24
C ASP A 240 -21.83 -59.43 -10.50
N VAL A 241 -22.57 -58.66 -11.30
CA VAL A 241 -23.66 -59.21 -12.13
C VAL A 241 -23.65 -58.49 -13.48
N GLU A 242 -23.55 -59.34 -14.50
CA GLU A 242 -23.68 -59.22 -15.97
C GLU A 242 -24.33 -57.99 -16.61
#